data_AF-A0A1E8CL43-F1
#
_entry.id   AF-A0A1E8CL43-F1
#
_cell.length_a   1.000
_cell.length_b   1.000
_cell.length_c   1.000
_cell.angle_alpha   90.00
_cell.angle_beta   90.00
_cell.angle_gamma   90.00
#
_symmetry.space_group_name_H-M   'P 1'
#
loop_
_entity.id
_entity.type
_entity.pdbx_description
1 polymer ?
#
loop_
_entity_poly.entity_id
_entity_poly.type
_entity_poly.pdbx_seq_one_letter_code
_entity_poly.pdbx_strand_id
1 'polypeptide(L)' 'MKFETLTAILNDMYFNSEEGEAVVMIHLFGIKYAKEIKACDASMKQLAVSAGLQESYGTEISKGVKLAKFVWPKP' A
#
# COMPACT_ATOMS: atom_id res chain seq x y z
N MET A 1 0.93 11.73 7.21
CA MET A 1 0.03 11.71 6.04
C MET A 1 -1.35 11.27 6.51
N LYS A 2 -2.45 11.79 5.95
CA LYS A 2 -3.81 11.39 6.35
C LYS A 2 -4.20 10.06 5.71
N PHE A 3 -5.16 9.35 6.32
CA PHE A 3 -5.66 8.06 5.83
C PHE A 3 -6.18 8.17 4.39
N GLU A 4 -6.95 9.20 4.08
CA GLU A 4 -7.55 9.43 2.75
C GLU A 4 -6.49 9.66 1.67
N THR A 5 -5.36 10.26 2.04
CA THR A 5 -4.23 10.44 1.12
C THR A 5 -3.57 9.10 0.80
N LEU A 6 -3.40 8.23 1.81
CA LEU A 6 -2.82 6.89 1.60
C LEU A 6 -3.72 6.00 0.74
N THR A 7 -5.05 6.07 0.94
CA THR A 7 -6.00 5.29 0.13
C THR A 7 -6.04 5.78 -1.31
N ALA A 8 -5.99 7.11 -1.53
CA ALA A 8 -5.91 7.68 -2.87
C ALA A 8 -4.60 7.28 -3.59
N ILE A 9 -3.46 7.31 -2.89
CA ILE A 9 -2.19 6.87 -3.46
C ILE A 9 -2.22 5.37 -3.79
N LEU A 10 -2.73 4.52 -2.90
CA LEU A 10 -2.82 3.08 -3.18
C LEU A 10 -3.73 2.80 -4.38
N ASN A 11 -4.86 3.51 -4.48
CA ASN A 11 -5.77 3.41 -5.61
C ASN A 11 -5.05 3.76 -6.93
N ASP A 12 -4.41 4.92 -6.99
CA ASP A 12 -3.66 5.38 -8.15
C ASP A 12 -2.55 4.39 -8.54
N MET A 13 -1.74 3.96 -7.58
CA MET A 13 -0.66 2.99 -7.80
C MET A 13 -1.16 1.64 -8.34
N TYR A 14 -2.37 1.22 -8.00
CA TYR A 14 -2.94 -0.05 -8.47
C TYR A 14 -3.62 0.09 -9.83
N PHE A 15 -4.46 1.10 -10.03
CA PHE A 15 -5.27 1.24 -11.25
C PHE A 15 -4.55 1.91 -12.41
N ASN A 16 -3.51 2.70 -12.13
CA ASN A 16 -2.65 3.31 -13.14
C ASN A 16 -1.30 2.61 -13.28
N SER A 17 -1.16 1.38 -12.75
CA SER A 17 0.03 0.57 -12.96
C SER A 17 0.15 0.10 -14.41
N GLU A 18 1.37 -0.23 -14.81
CA GLU A 18 1.59 -1.00 -16.04
C GLU A 18 0.88 -2.37 -15.99
N GLU A 19 0.60 -2.95 -17.15
CA GLU A 19 -0.04 -4.26 -17.24
C GLU A 19 0.80 -5.33 -16.53
N GLY A 20 0.16 -6.09 -15.63
CA GLY A 20 0.84 -7.11 -14.81
C GLY A 20 1.49 -6.58 -13.52
N GLU A 21 1.59 -5.26 -13.32
CA GLU A 21 2.32 -4.67 -12.20
C GLU A 21 1.43 -4.26 -11.01
N ALA A 22 0.10 -4.35 -11.14
CA ALA A 22 -0.84 -3.83 -10.14
C ALA A 22 -0.57 -4.36 -8.72
N VAL A 23 -0.32 -5.67 -8.56
CA VAL A 23 -0.04 -6.27 -7.24
C VAL A 23 1.37 -5.90 -6.75
N VAL A 24 2.34 -5.78 -7.65
CA VAL A 24 3.70 -5.33 -7.31
C VAL A 24 3.65 -3.91 -6.74
N MET A 25 2.80 -3.06 -7.30
CA MET A 25 2.58 -1.69 -6.82
C MET A 25 1.98 -1.65 -5.40
N ILE A 26 1.16 -2.64 -5.00
CA ILE A 26 0.68 -2.76 -3.61
C ILE A 26 1.86 -3.01 -2.65
N HIS A 27 2.79 -3.87 -3.03
CA HIS A 27 4.00 -4.11 -2.24
C HIS A 27 4.88 -2.87 -2.16
N LEU A 28 5.10 -2.22 -3.30
CA LEU A 28 5.89 -1.00 -3.38
C LEU A 28 5.28 0.12 -2.52
N PHE A 29 3.96 0.28 -2.55
CA PHE A 29 3.20 1.17 -1.68
C PHE A 29 3.49 0.87 -0.21
N GLY A 30 3.35 -0.40 0.19
CA GLY A 30 3.59 -0.83 1.57
C GLY A 30 5.02 -0.56 2.03
N ILE A 31 6.01 -0.68 1.14
CA ILE A 31 7.42 -0.38 1.45
C ILE A 31 7.61 1.14 1.60
N LYS A 32 7.15 1.93 0.61
CA LYS A 32 7.38 3.38 0.50
C LYS A 32 6.72 4.16 1.64
N TYR A 33 5.51 3.77 2.04
CA TYR A 33 4.71 4.50 3.03
C TYR A 33 4.60 3.77 4.37
N ALA A 34 5.53 2.85 4.67
CA ALA A 34 5.46 2.00 5.86
C ALA A 34 5.36 2.79 7.18
N LYS A 35 5.96 3.99 7.26
CA LYS A 35 5.92 4.84 8.46
C LYS A 35 4.56 5.49 8.61
N GLU A 36 4.05 6.06 7.52
CA GLU A 36 2.76 6.74 7.43
C GLU A 36 1.61 5.79 7.69
N ILE A 37 1.67 4.59 7.11
CA ILE A 37 0.67 3.54 7.33
C ILE A 37 0.64 3.12 8.80
N LYS A 38 1.80 2.93 9.45
CA LYS A 38 1.86 2.58 10.88
C LYS A 38 1.41 3.71 11.81
N ALA A 39 1.52 4.96 11.36
CA ALA A 39 1.03 6.12 12.10
C ALA A 39 -0.49 6.32 11.94
N CYS A 40 -1.12 5.64 10.98
CA CYS A 40 -2.56 5.62 10.84
C CYS A 40 -3.15 4.56 11.78
N ASP A 41 -4.22 4.91 12.49
CA ASP A 41 -4.97 4.00 13.37
C ASP A 41 -5.98 3.16 12.57
N ALA A 42 -5.55 2.63 11.42
CA ALA A 42 -6.39 1.89 10.49
C ALA A 42 -5.75 0.55 10.12
N SER A 43 -6.58 -0.48 9.97
CA SER A 43 -6.11 -1.78 9.51
C SER A 43 -5.74 -1.76 8.03
N MET A 44 -4.80 -2.63 7.63
CA MET A 44 -4.41 -2.78 6.22
C MET A 44 -5.57 -3.22 5.32
N LYS A 45 -6.52 -3.98 5.89
CA LYS A 45 -7.75 -4.40 5.24
C LYS A 45 -8.64 -3.20 4.93
N GLN A 46 -8.86 -2.32 5.90
CA GLN A 46 -9.61 -1.07 5.71
C GLN A 46 -8.94 -0.17 4.67
N LEU A 47 -7.62 -0.10 4.68
CA LEU A 47 -6.86 0.68 3.71
C LEU A 47 -7.03 0.13 2.28
N ALA A 48 -7.01 -1.19 2.10
CA ALA A 48 -7.28 -1.83 0.80
C ALA A 48 -8.72 -1.55 0.31
N VAL A 49 -9.72 -1.81 1.15
CA VAL A 49 -11.14 -1.59 0.80
C VAL A 49 -11.43 -0.12 0.49
N SER A 50 -10.88 0.80 1.29
CA SER A 50 -11.06 2.24 1.08
C SER A 50 -10.32 2.76 -0.16
N ALA A 51 -9.31 2.04 -0.64
CA ALA A 51 -8.67 2.29 -1.92
C ALA A 51 -9.41 1.62 -3.11
N GLY A 52 -10.54 0.96 -2.89
CA GLY A 52 -11.30 0.26 -3.92
C GLY A 52 -10.72 -1.11 -4.32
N LEU A 53 -9.84 -1.68 -3.50
CA LEU A 53 -9.24 -3.00 -3.72
C LEU A 53 -9.99 -4.07 -2.91
N GLN A 54 -9.76 -5.34 -3.27
CA GLN A 54 -10.25 -6.47 -2.48
C GLN A 54 -9.60 -6.49 -1.08
N GLU A 55 -10.37 -6.85 -0.05
CA GLU A 55 -9.89 -6.91 1.34
C GLU A 55 -8.65 -7.82 1.50
N SER A 56 -8.57 -8.88 0.70
CA SER A 56 -7.46 -9.85 0.68
C SER A 56 -6.10 -9.18 0.45
N TYR A 57 -6.05 -8.07 -0.29
CA TYR A 57 -4.83 -7.31 -0.54
C TYR A 57 -4.26 -6.61 0.70
N GLY A 58 -5.02 -6.53 1.80
CA GLY A 58 -4.47 -6.13 3.10
C GLY A 58 -3.26 -6.97 3.53
N THR A 59 -3.19 -8.23 3.10
CA THR A 59 -2.04 -9.10 3.33
C THR A 59 -0.80 -8.66 2.54
N GLU A 60 -0.97 -8.24 1.28
CA GLU A 60 0.13 -7.79 0.42
C GLU A 60 0.70 -6.43 0.88
N ILE A 61 -0.17 -5.53 1.36
CA ILE A 61 0.25 -4.29 2.03
C ILE A 61 1.07 -4.62 3.28
N SER A 62 0.58 -5.54 4.12
CA SER A 62 1.27 -5.96 5.34
C SER A 62 2.66 -6.53 5.06
N LYS A 63 2.83 -7.30 3.99
CA LYS A 63 4.14 -7.81 3.53
C LYS A 63 5.06 -6.67 3.12
N GLY A 64 4.57 -5.70 2.32
CA GLY A 64 5.33 -4.51 1.94
C GLY A 64 5.81 -3.70 3.15
N VAL A 65 4.93 -3.45 4.11
CA VAL A 65 5.26 -2.73 5.37
C VAL A 65 6.31 -3.47 6.21
N LYS A 66 6.30 -4.81 6.18
CA LYS A 66 7.35 -5.63 6.84
C LYS A 66 8.69 -5.55 6.08
N LEU A 67 8.65 -5.57 4.75
CA LEU A 67 9.83 -5.45 3.89
C LEU A 67 10.54 -4.10 4.05
N ALA A 68 9.83 -3.03 4.38
CA ALA A 68 10.42 -1.71 4.66
C ALA A 68 11.48 -1.69 5.77
N LYS A 69 11.59 -2.75 6.58
CA LYS A 69 12.68 -2.92 7.57
C LYS A 69 14.02 -3.28 6.92
N PHE A 70 13.99 -3.85 5.72
CA PHE A 70 15.13 -4.48 5.07
C PHE A 70 15.48 -3.82 3.72
N VAL A 71 14.49 -3.21 3.06
CA VAL A 71 14.65 -2.62 1.74
C VAL A 71 13.98 -1.26 1.64
N TRP A 72 14.52 -0.44 0.74
CA TRP A 72 13.91 0.81 0.29
C TRP A 72 13.84 0.81 -1.24
N PRO A 73 12.79 1.37 -1.86
CA PRO A 73 12.71 1.45 -3.32
C PRO A 73 13.85 2.29 -3.89
N LYS A 74 14.24 2.01 -5.14
CA LYS A 74 15.22 2.84 -5.82
C LYS A 74 14.70 4.30 -5.92
N PRO A 75 15.58 5.31 -5.82
CA PRO A 75 15.22 6.71 -6.00
C PRO A 75 14.55 6.99 -7.34
#